data_AF-A0A3C1YUG7-F1
#
_entry.id   AF-A0A3C1YUG7-F1
#
_cell.length_a   1.000
_cell.length_b   1.000
_cell.length_c   1.000
_cell.angle_alpha   90.00
_cell.angle_beta   90.00
_cell.angle_gamma   90.00
#
_symmetry.space_group_name_H-M   'P 1'
#
loop_
_entity.id
_entity.type
_entity.pdbx_description
1 polymer ?
#
loop_
_entity_poly.entity_id
_entity_poly.type
_entity_poly.pdbx_seq_one_letter_code
_entity_poly.pdbx_strand_id
1 'polypeptide(L)'
;MKYFSLLLISIAFLSSQERYSQVQIPVATTVELQRIADLGIAVDHFDGKIGGNISVFLSASELQQLDKAGITYTVQIQDWQKFYNERQLLESHRSTKIASNVPKYFRYGSMGGFLVYDEIIQQLDSMKLLFPNLITTKETLGASIEGREIFSVKISDNPEMDEPSEPEVLYTALHHAREPQGMMTVIYYMWWLLENYGKDPEATYLVNNRQMWFVPVVNPDGYVYNQTVSSNGGGGWRKNRRD
;
A
#
# COMPACT_ATOMS: atom_id res chain seq x y z
N MET A 1 -30.36 21.56 -46.65
CA MET A 1 -29.77 21.31 -45.32
C MET A 1 -28.48 20.53 -45.51
N LYS A 2 -27.31 21.14 -45.28
CA LYS A 2 -26.01 20.45 -45.28
C LYS A 2 -25.70 20.07 -43.84
N TYR A 3 -25.61 18.78 -43.55
CA TYR A 3 -25.19 18.28 -42.24
C TYR A 3 -23.66 18.34 -42.17
N PHE A 4 -23.15 19.13 -41.24
CA PHE A 4 -21.73 19.20 -40.90
C PHE A 4 -21.50 18.23 -39.73
N SER A 5 -20.97 17.04 -40.01
CA SER A 5 -20.56 16.11 -38.95
C SER A 5 -19.22 16.59 -38.39
N LEU A 6 -19.24 17.09 -37.16
CA LEU A 6 -18.04 17.44 -36.40
C LEU A 6 -17.43 16.15 -35.85
N LEU A 7 -16.31 15.71 -36.41
CA LEU A 7 -15.53 14.60 -35.87
C LEU A 7 -14.73 15.12 -34.66
N LEU A 8 -15.22 14.86 -33.45
CA LEU A 8 -14.50 15.11 -32.21
C LEU A 8 -13.35 14.09 -32.11
N ILE A 9 -12.14 14.50 -32.49
CA ILE A 9 -10.92 13.76 -32.22
C ILE A 9 -10.60 13.96 -30.74
N SER A 10 -11.00 13.01 -29.91
CA SER A 10 -10.53 12.91 -28.53
C SER A 10 -9.04 12.57 -28.55
N ILE A 11 -8.19 13.59 -28.39
CA ILE A 11 -6.76 13.39 -28.12
C ILE A 11 -6.68 12.83 -26.71
N ALA A 12 -6.63 11.51 -26.59
CA ALA A 12 -6.23 10.87 -25.35
C ALA A 12 -4.76 11.24 -25.11
N PHE A 13 -4.51 12.15 -24.17
CA PHE A 13 -3.19 12.30 -23.59
C PHE A 13 -2.86 10.99 -22.88
N LEU A 14 -2.14 10.10 -23.57
CA LEU A 14 -1.40 9.02 -22.93
C LEU A 14 -0.34 9.70 -22.06
N SER A 15 -0.67 9.93 -20.79
CA SER A 15 0.36 10.18 -19.79
C SER A 15 1.28 8.97 -19.81
N SER A 16 2.50 9.15 -20.32
CA SER A 16 3.52 8.11 -20.23
C SER A 16 3.72 7.84 -18.75
N GLN A 17 3.46 6.61 -18.30
CA GLN A 17 3.78 6.19 -16.95
C GLN A 17 5.25 6.51 -16.69
N GLU A 18 5.48 7.28 -15.62
CA GLU A 18 6.80 7.74 -15.27
C GLU A 18 7.67 6.53 -14.91
N ARG A 19 8.83 6.40 -15.56
CA ARG A 19 9.76 5.29 -15.30
C ARG A 19 10.67 5.66 -14.16
N TYR A 20 10.91 4.68 -13.29
CA TYR A 20 11.78 4.82 -12.12
C TYR A 20 13.04 4.01 -12.32
N SER A 21 14.16 4.57 -11.88
CA SER A 21 15.48 3.95 -11.87
C SER A 21 16.01 3.93 -10.44
N GLN A 22 16.76 2.88 -10.09
CA GLN A 22 17.61 2.94 -8.92
C GLN A 22 18.94 3.58 -9.31
N VAL A 23 19.30 4.66 -8.64
CA VAL A 23 20.57 5.35 -8.88
C VAL A 23 21.36 5.49 -7.61
N GLN A 24 22.67 5.49 -7.76
CA GLN A 24 23.63 5.75 -6.70
C GLN A 24 24.21 7.15 -6.87
N ILE A 25 24.11 7.97 -5.83
CA ILE A 25 24.57 9.36 -5.81
C ILE A 25 25.69 9.48 -4.77
N PRO A 26 26.90 9.95 -5.12
CA PRO A 26 27.92 10.31 -4.14
C PRO A 26 27.47 11.51 -3.32
N VAL A 27 27.41 11.37 -2.00
CA VAL A 27 27.01 12.42 -1.06
C VAL A 27 28.01 12.40 0.09
N ALA A 28 29.02 13.26 0.02
CA ALA A 28 30.06 13.38 1.03
C ALA A 28 29.57 14.15 2.27
N THR A 29 28.62 15.06 2.11
CA THR A 29 28.15 15.96 3.18
C THR A 29 26.63 16.10 3.22
N THR A 30 26.11 16.54 4.37
CA THR A 30 24.68 16.87 4.52
C THR A 30 24.26 18.06 3.65
N VAL A 31 25.20 18.96 3.31
CA VAL A 31 24.95 20.10 2.41
C VAL A 31 24.64 19.62 0.99
N GLU A 32 25.34 18.59 0.50
CA GLU A 32 25.05 17.99 -0.81
C GLU A 32 23.69 17.27 -0.80
N LEU A 33 23.36 16.58 0.29
CA LEU A 33 22.04 15.97 0.45
C LEU A 33 20.93 17.04 0.42
N GLN A 34 21.12 18.15 1.15
CA GLN A 34 20.17 19.26 1.15
C GLN A 34 20.02 19.88 -0.23
N ARG A 35 21.12 20.04 -0.99
CA ARG A 35 21.06 20.54 -2.37
C ARG A 35 20.22 19.66 -3.28
N ILE A 36 20.22 18.33 -3.08
CA ILE A 36 19.34 17.42 -3.81
C ILE A 36 17.88 17.62 -3.36
N ALA A 37 17.64 17.71 -2.05
CA ALA A 37 16.31 17.97 -1.50
C ALA A 37 15.70 19.29 -2.02
N ASP A 38 16.52 20.34 -2.17
CA ASP A 38 16.12 21.65 -2.66
C ASP A 38 15.66 21.64 -4.15
N LEU A 39 15.98 20.57 -4.89
CA LEU A 39 15.44 20.35 -6.25
C LEU A 39 13.98 19.85 -6.22
N GLY A 40 13.46 19.52 -5.03
CA GLY A 40 12.17 18.85 -4.87
C GLY A 40 12.25 17.33 -4.93
N ILE A 41 13.47 16.78 -4.91
CA ILE A 41 13.72 15.33 -4.91
C ILE A 41 13.67 14.82 -3.47
N ALA A 42 12.81 13.84 -3.21
CA ALA A 42 12.69 13.23 -1.90
C ALA A 42 13.92 12.35 -1.58
N VAL A 43 14.79 12.84 -0.70
CA VAL A 43 15.98 12.13 -0.18
C VAL A 43 15.88 11.84 1.32
N ASP A 44 14.66 11.83 1.86
CA ASP A 44 14.35 11.45 3.23
C ASP A 44 14.45 9.93 3.45
N HIS A 45 14.51 9.14 2.37
CA HIS A 45 14.72 7.70 2.39
C HIS A 45 15.78 7.30 1.36
N PHE A 46 16.90 6.75 1.82
CA PHE A 46 17.95 6.20 0.97
C PHE A 46 18.68 5.04 1.66
N ASP A 47 19.25 4.14 0.86
CA ASP A 47 20.21 3.16 1.36
C ASP A 47 21.63 3.74 1.31
N GLY A 48 22.53 3.28 2.18
CA GLY A 48 23.92 3.77 2.25
C GLY A 48 24.12 4.84 3.31
N LYS A 49 25.07 5.76 3.08
CA LYS A 49 25.43 6.77 4.09
C LYS A 49 25.99 8.06 3.47
N ILE A 50 25.73 9.16 4.17
CA ILE A 50 26.41 10.45 3.97
C ILE A 50 27.90 10.29 4.34
N GLY A 51 28.79 10.92 3.59
CA GLY A 51 30.23 10.64 3.62
C GLY A 51 30.63 9.49 2.70
N GLY A 52 29.76 9.11 1.77
CA GLY A 52 29.93 7.99 0.85
C GLY A 52 28.94 8.08 -0.29
N ASN A 53 28.25 6.97 -0.58
CA ASN A 53 27.22 6.93 -1.60
C ASN A 53 25.87 6.63 -0.95
N ILE A 54 24.83 7.26 -1.49
CA ILE A 54 23.44 6.92 -1.21
C ILE A 54 22.83 6.24 -2.44
N SER A 55 21.91 5.31 -2.25
CA SER A 55 21.08 4.73 -3.31
C SER A 55 19.64 5.15 -3.12
N VAL A 56 19.03 5.70 -4.18
CA VAL A 56 17.67 6.22 -4.21
C VAL A 56 16.93 5.76 -5.46
N PHE A 57 15.60 5.70 -5.39
CA PHE A 57 14.74 5.44 -6.54
C PHE A 57 14.19 6.76 -7.06
N LEU A 58 14.59 7.13 -8.28
CA LEU A 58 14.20 8.40 -8.89
C LEU A 58 13.44 8.16 -10.18
N SER A 59 12.43 8.98 -10.39
CA SER A 59 11.70 9.09 -11.64
C SER A 59 12.57 9.69 -12.75
N ALA A 60 12.16 9.48 -14.00
CA ALA A 60 12.80 10.10 -15.15
C ALA A 60 12.84 11.64 -15.07
N SER A 61 11.81 12.28 -14.46
CA SER A 61 11.81 13.74 -14.27
C SER A 61 12.80 14.19 -13.19
N GLU A 62 12.92 13.46 -12.08
CA GLU A 62 13.90 13.74 -11.02
C GLU A 62 15.34 13.52 -11.51
N LEU A 63 15.59 12.51 -12.35
CA LEU A 63 16.89 12.32 -13.00
C LEU A 63 17.25 13.52 -13.88
N GLN A 64 16.28 14.05 -14.63
CA GLN A 64 16.48 15.26 -15.42
C GLN A 64 16.80 16.49 -14.54
N GLN A 65 16.22 16.57 -13.33
CA GLN A 65 16.55 17.63 -12.38
C GLN A 65 17.99 17.49 -11.86
N LEU A 66 18.46 16.27 -11.57
CA LEU A 66 19.86 16.03 -11.21
C LEU A 66 20.82 16.44 -12.35
N ASP A 67 20.50 16.05 -13.58
CA ASP A 67 21.29 16.40 -14.77
C ASP A 67 21.40 17.93 -14.93
N LYS A 68 20.27 18.64 -14.83
CA LYS A 68 20.21 20.12 -14.90
C LYS A 68 21.00 20.78 -13.77
N ALA A 69 21.01 20.18 -12.58
CA ALA A 69 21.75 20.67 -11.43
C ALA A 69 23.24 20.29 -11.47
N GLY A 70 23.69 19.51 -12.45
CA GLY A 70 25.07 19.01 -12.55
C GLY A 70 25.45 18.05 -11.43
N ILE A 71 24.47 17.33 -10.86
CA ILE A 71 24.69 16.33 -9.81
C ILE A 71 24.93 14.98 -10.50
N THR A 72 26.08 14.37 -10.25
CA THR A 72 26.46 13.10 -10.87
C THR A 72 25.82 11.92 -10.13
N TYR A 73 25.46 10.89 -10.89
CA TYR A 73 24.91 9.65 -10.37
C TYR A 73 25.27 8.47 -11.27
N THR A 74 25.20 7.26 -10.72
CA THR A 74 25.37 6.00 -11.45
C THR A 74 24.06 5.24 -11.44
N VAL A 75 23.54 4.87 -12.60
CA VAL A 75 22.34 4.03 -12.69
C VAL A 75 22.67 2.60 -12.31
N GLN A 76 22.04 2.08 -11.26
CA GLN A 76 22.18 0.68 -10.80
C GLN A 76 21.10 -0.21 -11.42
N ILE A 77 19.87 0.29 -11.51
CA ILE A 77 18.74 -0.38 -12.16
C ILE A 77 18.06 0.63 -13.08
N GLN A 78 18.08 0.35 -14.40
CA GLN A 78 17.59 1.28 -15.43
C GLN A 78 16.06 1.36 -15.51
N ASP A 79 15.38 0.24 -15.27
CA ASP A 79 13.92 0.14 -15.28
C ASP A 79 13.53 -0.73 -14.10
N TRP A 80 13.15 -0.07 -13.01
CA TRP A 80 12.79 -0.73 -11.77
C TRP A 80 11.60 -1.66 -11.95
N GLN A 81 10.57 -1.20 -12.66
CA GLN A 81 9.34 -1.97 -12.82
C GLN A 81 9.60 -3.24 -13.63
N LYS A 82 10.35 -3.12 -14.73
CA LYS A 82 10.77 -4.29 -15.51
C LYS A 82 11.58 -5.27 -14.67
N PHE A 83 12.57 -4.78 -13.92
CA PHE A 83 13.44 -5.62 -13.09
C PHE A 83 12.65 -6.46 -12.08
N TYR A 84 11.71 -5.85 -11.35
CA TYR A 84 10.91 -6.57 -10.35
C TYR A 84 9.83 -7.46 -10.97
N ASN A 85 9.22 -7.07 -12.09
CA ASN A 85 8.25 -7.93 -12.79
C ASN A 85 8.91 -9.22 -13.30
N GLU A 86 10.10 -9.12 -13.90
CA GLU A 86 10.87 -10.29 -14.36
C GLU A 86 11.23 -11.20 -13.17
N ARG A 87 11.57 -10.60 -12.03
CA ARG A 87 11.90 -11.34 -10.82
C ARG A 87 10.68 -12.05 -10.21
N GLN A 88 9.50 -11.41 -10.22
CA GLN A 88 8.25 -12.01 -9.76
C GLN A 88 7.89 -13.25 -10.60
N LEU A 89 8.09 -13.22 -11.92
CA LEU A 89 7.87 -14.38 -12.80
C LEU A 89 8.83 -15.54 -12.52
N LEU A 90 10.06 -15.23 -12.11
CA LEU A 90 11.01 -16.26 -11.68
C LEU A 90 10.60 -16.87 -10.34
N GLU A 91 10.10 -16.05 -9.42
CA GLU A 91 9.69 -16.48 -8.08
C GLU A 91 8.29 -17.12 -8.03
N SER A 92 7.42 -16.89 -9.01
CA SER A 92 6.08 -17.52 -9.11
C SER A 92 6.12 -19.05 -9.28
N HIS A 93 7.30 -19.61 -9.56
CA HIS A 93 7.55 -21.04 -9.58
C HIS A 93 7.85 -21.62 -8.17
N ARG A 94 7.96 -20.78 -7.13
CA ARG A 94 8.09 -21.21 -5.74
C ARG A 94 6.70 -21.51 -5.17
N SER A 95 6.60 -22.66 -4.51
CA SER A 95 5.36 -23.21 -3.94
C SER A 95 4.54 -22.17 -3.17
N THR A 96 3.30 -21.92 -3.63
CA THR A 96 2.27 -21.08 -2.98
C THR A 96 1.58 -21.77 -1.80
N LYS A 97 2.13 -22.87 -1.28
CA LYS A 97 1.59 -23.54 -0.10
C LYS A 97 1.64 -22.61 1.09
N ILE A 98 0.48 -22.08 1.45
CA ILE A 98 0.23 -21.41 2.70
C ILE A 98 0.59 -22.38 3.82
N ALA A 99 1.45 -21.93 4.75
CA ALA A 99 1.87 -22.74 5.89
C ALA A 99 0.67 -23.11 6.75
N SER A 100 0.71 -24.28 7.40
CA SER A 100 -0.43 -24.81 8.17
C SER A 100 -0.82 -23.96 9.38
N ASN A 101 0.03 -23.04 9.80
CA ASN A 101 -0.18 -22.10 10.91
C ASN A 101 -0.80 -20.76 10.48
N VAL A 102 -1.13 -20.59 9.20
CA VAL A 102 -1.86 -19.41 8.70
C VAL A 102 -3.36 -19.58 8.96
N PRO A 103 -4.10 -18.51 9.31
CA PRO A 103 -5.54 -18.58 9.50
C PRO A 103 -6.26 -19.23 8.31
N LYS A 104 -7.21 -20.10 8.62
CA LYS A 104 -7.97 -20.92 7.68
C LYS A 104 -8.64 -20.10 6.59
N TYR A 105 -9.07 -18.87 6.85
CA TYR A 105 -9.77 -18.01 5.89
C TYR A 105 -8.90 -16.91 5.27
N PHE A 106 -7.66 -16.74 5.74
CA PHE A 106 -6.71 -15.81 5.11
C PHE A 106 -6.33 -16.28 3.70
N ARG A 107 -6.35 -15.37 2.72
CA ARG A 107 -6.00 -15.65 1.32
C ARG A 107 -5.10 -14.55 0.77
N TYR A 108 -4.25 -14.93 -0.17
CA TYR A 108 -3.60 -13.97 -1.05
C TYR A 108 -4.61 -13.37 -2.03
N GLY A 109 -4.39 -12.11 -2.42
CA GLY A 109 -5.25 -11.41 -3.36
C GLY A 109 -4.77 -11.45 -4.81
N SER A 110 -5.58 -10.86 -5.70
CA SER A 110 -5.37 -10.91 -7.15
C SER A 110 -4.26 -9.98 -7.66
N MET A 111 -3.81 -9.01 -6.87
CA MET A 111 -2.77 -8.05 -7.26
C MET A 111 -1.37 -8.56 -6.86
N GLY A 112 -0.90 -9.59 -7.54
CA GLY A 112 0.43 -10.18 -7.27
C GLY A 112 0.56 -10.81 -5.89
N GLY A 113 -0.56 -11.28 -5.33
CA GLY A 113 -0.66 -11.84 -3.98
C GLY A 113 -1.23 -10.86 -2.94
N PHE A 114 -1.32 -9.57 -3.27
CA PHE A 114 -1.97 -8.56 -2.43
C PHE A 114 -3.46 -8.43 -2.77
N LEU A 115 -4.30 -8.18 -1.76
CA LEU A 115 -5.74 -7.94 -1.94
C LEU A 115 -5.99 -6.60 -2.64
N VAL A 116 -6.84 -6.60 -3.67
CA VAL A 116 -7.37 -5.33 -4.22
C VAL A 116 -8.40 -4.73 -3.28
N TYR A 117 -8.75 -3.45 -3.49
CA TYR A 117 -9.65 -2.71 -2.60
C TYR A 117 -10.98 -3.44 -2.36
N ASP A 118 -11.61 -3.95 -3.42
CA ASP A 118 -12.87 -4.69 -3.31
C ASP A 118 -12.71 -6.04 -2.58
N GLU A 119 -11.58 -6.72 -2.75
CA GLU A 119 -11.30 -7.96 -2.03
C GLU A 119 -11.12 -7.70 -0.53
N ILE A 120 -10.51 -6.58 -0.14
CA ILE A 120 -10.38 -6.17 1.26
C ILE A 120 -11.77 -5.94 1.87
N ILE A 121 -12.68 -5.26 1.17
CA ILE A 121 -14.06 -5.07 1.64
C ILE A 121 -14.75 -6.42 1.83
N GLN A 122 -14.59 -7.34 0.89
CA GLN A 122 -15.16 -8.69 0.99
C GLN A 122 -14.58 -9.48 2.18
N GLN A 123 -13.29 -9.27 2.52
CA GLN A 123 -12.71 -9.88 3.72
C GLN A 123 -13.40 -9.36 4.99
N LEU A 124 -13.62 -8.04 5.11
CA LEU A 124 -14.32 -7.45 6.26
C LEU A 124 -15.75 -8.00 6.41
N ASP A 125 -16.48 -8.10 5.30
CA ASP A 125 -17.83 -8.67 5.29
C ASP A 125 -17.84 -10.15 5.69
N SER A 126 -16.85 -10.90 5.20
CA SER A 126 -16.69 -12.32 5.56
C SER A 126 -16.37 -12.50 7.03
N MET A 127 -15.53 -11.63 7.62
CA MET A 127 -15.21 -11.65 9.04
C MET A 127 -16.45 -11.42 9.89
N LYS A 128 -17.28 -10.41 9.57
CA LYS A 128 -18.54 -10.15 10.28
C LYS A 128 -19.51 -11.31 10.14
N LEU A 129 -19.62 -11.90 8.96
CA LEU A 129 -20.50 -13.04 8.73
C LEU A 129 -20.10 -14.27 9.57
N LEU A 130 -18.81 -14.55 9.66
CA LEU A 130 -18.29 -15.75 10.33
C LEU A 130 -18.13 -15.57 11.84
N PHE A 131 -17.88 -14.35 12.31
CA PHE A 131 -17.61 -14.02 13.71
C PHE A 131 -18.49 -12.86 14.20
N PRO A 132 -19.83 -12.97 14.11
CA PRO A 132 -20.74 -11.83 14.28
C PRO A 132 -20.69 -11.17 15.67
N ASN A 133 -20.21 -11.89 16.68
CA ASN A 133 -20.11 -11.42 18.07
C ASN A 133 -18.71 -10.90 18.43
N LEU A 134 -17.73 -10.94 17.53
CA LEU A 134 -16.35 -10.53 17.82
C LEU A 134 -15.86 -9.36 16.96
N ILE A 135 -16.61 -9.00 15.93
CA ILE A 135 -16.28 -7.88 15.05
C ILE A 135 -17.54 -7.09 14.71
N THR A 136 -17.44 -5.77 14.58
CA THR A 136 -18.55 -4.92 14.09
C THR A 136 -18.80 -5.14 12.59
N THR A 137 -19.97 -4.71 12.12
CA THR A 137 -20.10 -4.44 10.68
C THR A 137 -19.13 -3.32 10.31
N LYS A 138 -18.62 -3.32 9.07
CA LYS A 138 -17.78 -2.22 8.59
C LYS A 138 -18.57 -0.90 8.61
N GLU A 139 -17.96 0.14 9.15
CA GLU A 139 -18.49 1.50 9.16
C GLU A 139 -17.64 2.40 8.28
N THR A 140 -18.26 3.41 7.69
CA THR A 140 -17.53 4.40 6.88
C THR A 140 -17.01 5.52 7.77
N LEU A 141 -15.71 5.80 7.71
CA LEU A 141 -15.08 6.98 8.29
C LEU A 141 -15.22 8.22 7.38
N GLY A 142 -15.83 8.04 6.21
CA GLY A 142 -15.96 9.05 5.16
C GLY A 142 -15.45 8.56 3.81
N ALA A 143 -15.48 9.46 2.83
CA ALA A 143 -15.01 9.19 1.48
C ALA A 143 -13.67 9.89 1.21
N SER A 144 -12.86 9.26 0.38
CA SER A 144 -11.64 9.82 -0.19
C SER A 144 -11.95 10.91 -1.23
N ILE A 145 -10.89 11.47 -1.83
CA ILE A 145 -11.02 12.58 -2.79
C ILE A 145 -11.71 12.12 -4.07
N GLU A 146 -11.43 10.88 -4.52
CA GLU A 146 -12.10 10.27 -5.66
C GLU A 146 -13.40 9.54 -5.26
N GLY A 147 -13.90 9.72 -4.02
CA GLY A 147 -15.20 9.24 -3.57
C GLY A 147 -15.26 7.79 -3.09
N ARG A 148 -14.12 7.16 -2.78
CA ARG A 148 -14.06 5.80 -2.23
C ARG A 148 -14.17 5.80 -0.72
N GLU A 149 -14.95 4.88 -0.18
CA GLU A 149 -15.17 4.79 1.27
C GLU A 149 -13.91 4.32 2.00
N ILE A 150 -13.66 4.90 3.17
CA ILE A 150 -12.62 4.46 4.10
C ILE A 150 -13.33 3.71 5.22
N PHE A 151 -13.11 2.40 5.30
CA PHE A 151 -13.82 1.55 6.25
C PHE A 151 -13.04 1.32 7.53
N SER A 152 -13.76 1.31 8.65
CA SER A 152 -13.29 0.83 9.95
C SER A 152 -14.11 -0.37 10.42
N VAL A 153 -13.49 -1.21 11.25
CA VAL A 153 -14.15 -2.24 12.06
C VAL A 153 -13.51 -2.30 13.44
N LYS A 154 -14.25 -2.71 14.46
CA LYS A 154 -13.73 -3.02 15.79
C LYS A 154 -13.77 -4.53 16.05
N ILE A 155 -12.70 -5.08 16.63
CA ILE A 155 -12.65 -6.45 17.19
C ILE A 155 -12.52 -6.34 18.71
N SER A 156 -13.42 -7.01 19.42
CA SER A 156 -13.52 -7.10 20.90
C SER A 156 -14.49 -8.26 21.23
N ASP A 157 -14.55 -8.72 22.48
CA ASP A 157 -15.55 -9.68 22.94
C ASP A 157 -16.96 -9.07 23.07
N ASN A 158 -17.08 -7.73 23.14
CA ASN A 158 -18.33 -6.99 23.04
C ASN A 158 -18.26 -5.86 21.98
N PRO A 159 -18.12 -6.21 20.69
CA PRO A 159 -17.77 -5.25 19.64
C PRO A 159 -18.83 -4.16 19.40
N GLU A 160 -20.09 -4.38 19.78
CA GLU A 160 -21.18 -3.41 19.61
C GLU A 160 -21.34 -2.45 20.81
N MET A 161 -20.55 -2.62 21.88
CA MET A 161 -20.56 -1.75 23.06
C MET A 161 -19.27 -0.94 23.13
N ASP A 162 -19.34 0.28 23.65
CA ASP A 162 -18.17 0.99 24.11
C ASP A 162 -17.93 0.61 25.58
N GLU A 163 -16.74 0.08 25.86
CA GLU A 163 -16.33 -0.42 27.18
C GLU A 163 -15.19 0.45 27.72
N PRO A 164 -15.49 1.51 28.50
CA PRO A 164 -14.48 2.47 28.96
C PRO A 164 -13.34 1.88 29.81
N SER A 165 -13.54 0.68 30.36
CA SER A 165 -12.51 -0.06 31.10
C SER A 165 -11.51 -0.79 30.20
N GLU A 166 -11.84 -1.00 28.93
CA GLU A 166 -11.00 -1.66 27.94
C GLU A 166 -10.24 -0.62 27.10
N PRO A 167 -8.90 -0.56 27.18
CA PRO A 167 -8.12 0.37 26.38
C PRO A 167 -8.28 0.10 24.88
N GLU A 168 -8.38 1.18 24.11
CA GLU A 168 -8.47 1.11 22.66
C GLU A 168 -7.09 1.04 21.98
N VAL A 169 -7.02 0.34 20.85
CA VAL A 169 -5.81 0.29 20.01
C VAL A 169 -6.22 0.46 18.55
N LEU A 170 -5.55 1.36 17.83
CA LEU A 170 -5.80 1.60 16.41
C LEU A 170 -4.71 0.97 15.54
N TYR A 171 -5.13 0.09 14.63
CA TYR A 171 -4.32 -0.49 13.58
C TYR A 171 -4.72 0.11 12.23
N THR A 172 -3.74 0.60 11.49
CA THR A 172 -3.97 1.18 10.17
C THR A 172 -2.97 0.65 9.16
N ALA A 173 -3.37 0.63 7.89
CA ALA A 173 -2.47 0.28 6.79
C ALA A 173 -2.77 1.13 5.55
N LEU A 174 -1.85 1.07 4.59
CA LEU A 174 -1.93 1.79 3.31
C LEU A 174 -2.18 3.29 3.49
N HIS A 175 -1.51 3.93 4.46
CA HIS A 175 -1.33 5.39 4.43
C HIS A 175 -0.55 5.78 3.16
N HIS A 176 0.53 5.03 2.90
CA HIS A 176 1.24 5.04 1.63
C HIS A 176 0.73 3.91 0.74
N ALA A 177 0.30 4.28 -0.46
CA ALA A 177 -0.38 3.35 -1.37
C ALA A 177 0.52 2.24 -1.95
N ARG A 178 1.84 2.41 -1.95
CA ARG A 178 2.81 1.41 -2.47
C ARG A 178 3.25 0.37 -1.44
N GLU A 179 2.66 0.37 -0.24
CA GLU A 179 3.07 -0.48 0.89
C GLU A 179 2.00 -1.54 1.26
N PRO A 180 1.49 -2.36 0.30
CA PRO A 180 0.38 -3.28 0.55
C PRO A 180 0.70 -4.43 1.50
N GLN A 181 1.99 -4.70 1.76
CA GLN A 181 2.38 -5.68 2.78
C GLN A 181 1.84 -5.31 4.16
N GLY A 182 1.81 -4.02 4.52
CA GLY A 182 1.21 -3.57 5.78
C GLY A 182 -0.27 -3.93 5.87
N MET A 183 -1.01 -3.79 4.77
CA MET A 183 -2.42 -4.18 4.71
C MET A 183 -2.60 -5.69 4.83
N MET A 184 -1.77 -6.49 4.17
CA MET A 184 -1.84 -7.95 4.31
C MET A 184 -1.53 -8.40 5.73
N THR A 185 -0.59 -7.75 6.43
CA THR A 185 -0.31 -8.02 7.84
C THR A 185 -1.50 -7.67 8.73
N VAL A 186 -2.17 -6.55 8.49
CA VAL A 186 -3.39 -6.18 9.22
C VAL A 186 -4.50 -7.21 8.98
N ILE A 187 -4.80 -7.56 7.74
CA ILE A 187 -5.83 -8.56 7.41
C ILE A 187 -5.49 -9.94 7.98
N TYR A 188 -4.22 -10.34 7.94
CA TYR A 188 -3.75 -11.57 8.58
C TYR A 188 -4.01 -11.54 10.08
N TYR A 189 -3.64 -10.46 10.76
CA TYR A 189 -3.79 -10.33 12.20
C TYR A 189 -5.26 -10.36 12.63
N MET A 190 -6.15 -9.72 11.87
CA MET A 190 -7.59 -9.79 12.10
C MET A 190 -8.12 -11.23 12.01
N TRP A 191 -7.77 -11.97 10.95
CA TRP A 191 -8.14 -13.39 10.87
C TRP A 191 -7.54 -14.22 12.00
N TRP A 192 -6.29 -13.93 12.37
CA TRP A 192 -5.62 -14.64 13.46
C TRP A 192 -6.35 -14.43 14.80
N LEU A 193 -6.74 -13.20 15.14
CA LEU A 193 -7.52 -12.90 16.33
C LEU A 193 -8.85 -13.66 16.34
N LEU A 194 -9.62 -13.55 15.25
CA LEU A 194 -10.96 -14.12 15.16
C LEU A 194 -10.96 -15.65 15.19
N GLU A 195 -10.06 -16.28 14.44
CA GLU A 195 -10.02 -17.74 14.33
C GLU A 195 -9.44 -18.43 15.57
N ASN A 196 -8.61 -17.72 16.34
CA ASN A 196 -7.96 -18.24 17.53
C ASN A 196 -8.60 -17.80 18.86
N TYR A 197 -9.61 -16.93 18.83
CA TYR A 197 -10.40 -16.61 20.02
C TYR A 197 -10.99 -17.89 20.65
N GLY A 198 -10.79 -18.06 21.96
CA GLY A 198 -11.19 -19.25 22.71
C GLY A 198 -10.32 -20.48 22.48
N LYS A 199 -9.24 -20.39 21.70
CA LYS A 199 -8.28 -21.48 21.45
C LYS A 199 -6.85 -21.11 21.84
N ASP A 200 -6.40 -19.94 21.42
CA ASP A 200 -5.10 -19.38 21.77
C ASP A 200 -5.26 -18.42 22.95
N PRO A 201 -4.48 -18.59 24.04
CA PRO A 201 -4.58 -17.73 25.21
C PRO A 201 -4.27 -16.25 24.93
N GLU A 202 -3.35 -15.96 24.02
CA GLU A 202 -2.95 -14.58 23.69
C GLU A 202 -4.03 -13.90 22.85
N ALA A 203 -4.55 -14.56 21.81
CA ALA A 203 -5.68 -14.03 21.05
C ALA A 203 -6.90 -13.78 21.95
N THR A 204 -7.21 -14.73 22.84
CA THR A 204 -8.33 -14.60 23.79
C THR A 204 -8.13 -13.45 24.76
N TYR A 205 -6.91 -13.30 25.31
CA TYR A 205 -6.59 -12.20 26.21
C TYR A 205 -6.74 -10.85 25.51
N LEU A 206 -6.23 -10.70 24.28
CA LEU A 206 -6.32 -9.45 23.54
C LEU A 206 -7.78 -9.06 23.25
N VAL A 207 -8.59 -10.01 22.79
CA VAL A 207 -10.01 -9.75 22.47
C VAL A 207 -10.85 -9.43 23.71
N ASN A 208 -10.57 -10.05 24.87
CA ASN A 208 -11.30 -9.81 26.13
C ASN A 208 -10.82 -8.58 26.94
N ASN A 209 -9.84 -7.82 26.43
CA ASN A 209 -9.25 -6.73 27.21
C ASN A 209 -8.94 -5.49 26.37
N ARG A 210 -9.30 -5.49 25.08
CA ARG A 210 -8.99 -4.39 24.16
C ARG A 210 -10.13 -4.19 23.17
N GLN A 211 -10.43 -2.92 22.95
CA GLN A 211 -11.19 -2.46 21.81
C GLN A 211 -10.23 -2.18 20.64
N MET A 212 -10.03 -3.17 19.77
CA MET A 212 -9.08 -3.07 18.65
C MET A 212 -9.77 -2.56 17.39
N TRP A 213 -9.42 -1.35 16.96
CA TRP A 213 -9.94 -0.71 15.75
C TRP A 213 -9.01 -0.93 14.56
N PHE A 214 -9.58 -1.24 13.41
CA PHE A 214 -8.83 -1.53 12.18
C PHE A 214 -9.30 -0.65 11.03
N VAL A 215 -8.36 0.02 10.37
CA VAL A 215 -8.56 0.73 9.09
C VAL A 215 -7.57 0.17 8.07
N PRO A 216 -7.93 -0.89 7.34
CA PRO A 216 -6.99 -1.58 6.46
C PRO A 216 -6.52 -0.75 5.25
N VAL A 217 -7.32 0.24 4.83
CA VAL A 217 -7.02 1.10 3.68
C VAL A 217 -7.30 2.56 4.01
N VAL A 218 -6.27 3.28 4.47
CA VAL A 218 -6.40 4.72 4.74
C VAL A 218 -6.37 5.57 3.47
N ASN A 219 -5.60 5.16 2.45
CA ASN A 219 -5.48 5.85 1.16
C ASN A 219 -6.03 4.98 0.02
N PRO A 220 -7.35 4.85 -0.12
CA PRO A 220 -7.95 3.99 -1.14
C PRO A 220 -7.67 4.50 -2.56
N ASP A 221 -7.60 5.81 -2.78
CA ASP A 221 -7.39 6.38 -4.12
C ASP A 221 -6.00 6.06 -4.65
N GLY A 222 -4.96 6.29 -3.84
CA GLY A 222 -3.60 5.94 -4.22
C GLY A 222 -3.45 4.44 -4.45
N TYR A 223 -4.11 3.61 -3.63
CA TYR A 223 -4.01 2.16 -3.75
C TYR A 223 -4.71 1.64 -5.01
N VAL A 224 -5.91 2.12 -5.30
CA VAL A 224 -6.62 1.80 -6.54
C VAL A 224 -5.86 2.31 -7.76
N TYR A 225 -5.21 3.47 -7.69
CA TYR A 225 -4.33 3.92 -8.76
C TYR A 225 -3.21 2.89 -9.04
N ASN A 226 -2.52 2.39 -8.00
CA ASN A 226 -1.53 1.31 -8.17
C ASN A 226 -2.14 0.04 -8.80
N GLN A 227 -3.36 -0.35 -8.42
CA GLN A 227 -4.06 -1.48 -9.04
C GLN A 227 -4.29 -1.26 -10.55
N THR A 228 -4.66 -0.03 -10.95
CA THR A 228 -4.93 0.28 -12.36
C THR A 228 -3.67 0.27 -13.24
N VAL A 229 -2.53 0.72 -12.70
CA VAL A 229 -1.27 0.83 -13.48
C VAL A 229 -0.37 -0.41 -13.35
N SER A 230 -0.66 -1.29 -12.37
CA SER A 230 0.14 -2.49 -12.06
C SER A 230 -0.75 -3.62 -11.54
N SER A 231 -1.70 -4.08 -12.36
CA SER A 231 -2.72 -5.06 -11.95
C SER A 231 -2.17 -6.41 -11.48
N ASN A 232 -0.98 -6.81 -11.93
CA ASN A 232 -0.35 -8.08 -11.55
C ASN A 232 0.53 -7.97 -10.29
N GLY A 233 0.42 -6.87 -9.54
CA GLY A 233 1.31 -6.54 -8.43
C GLY A 233 2.25 -5.40 -8.77
N GLY A 234 2.64 -4.65 -7.74
CA GLY A 234 3.53 -3.50 -7.87
C GLY A 234 2.79 -2.16 -7.90
N GLY A 235 3.42 -1.15 -8.51
CA GLY A 235 2.94 0.24 -8.47
C GLY A 235 3.73 1.07 -7.45
N GLY A 236 4.36 2.14 -7.94
CA GLY A 236 5.25 2.99 -7.13
C GLY A 236 4.54 4.17 -6.46
N TRP A 237 3.23 4.35 -6.65
CA TRP A 237 2.52 5.52 -6.16
C TRP A 237 2.40 5.49 -4.64
N ARG A 238 2.88 6.53 -3.97
CA ARG A 238 2.90 6.64 -2.51
C ARG A 238 1.77 7.50 -1.96
N LYS A 239 1.57 8.70 -2.53
CA LYS A 239 0.72 9.77 -1.99
C LYS A 239 -0.78 9.46 -2.11
N ASN A 240 -1.62 10.33 -1.57
CA ASN A 240 -3.03 10.41 -1.97
C ASN A 240 -3.17 10.89 -3.43
N ARG A 241 -4.40 11.10 -3.89
CA ARG A 241 -4.70 11.57 -5.26
C ARG A 241 -5.13 13.05 -5.31
N ARG A 242 -4.73 13.84 -4.30
CA ARG A 242 -4.78 15.30 -4.36
C ARG A 242 -3.53 15.77 -5.10
N ASP A 243 -3.72 16.39 -6.26
CA ASP A 243 -2.72 17.08 -7.12
C ASP A 243 -1.23 16.93 -6.72
#